data_AF-A0A1H9FPQ3-F1
#
_entry.id   AF-A0A1H9FPQ3-F1
#
_cell.length_a   1.000
_cell.length_b   1.000
_cell.length_c   1.000
_cell.angle_alpha   90.00
_cell.angle_beta   90.00
_cell.angle_gamma   90.00
#
_symmetry.space_group_name_H-M   'P 1'
#
loop_
_entity.id
_entity.type
_entity.pdbx_description
1 polymer ?
#
loop_
_entity_poly.entity_id
_entity_poly.type
_entity_poly.pdbx_seq_one_letter_code
_entity_poly.pdbx_strand_id
1 'polypeptide(L)'
;MMLHDAVQGTQVIYLGRSNKTYLWHGSSDQIIAGRWSTRTLGTYPDTICLPYGGSDYNPVTGRPGRDPECQHVMKLLALTYEQVDGDLFGLATRGAAPFPLGAGRTTIGDLASRTGVALTGPVIGDEGIVRPGGPQPTRAQMCMGLKPDMYARCMDSDGDPNTPQ
;
A
#
# COMPACT_ATOMS: atom_id res chain seq x y z
N MET A 1 0.70 4.47 0.74
CA MET A 1 0.22 3.63 -0.38
C MET A 1 0.36 2.18 0.02
N MET A 2 -0.59 1.34 -0.39
CA MET A 2 -0.62 -0.11 -0.18
C MET A 2 -0.41 -0.81 -1.51
N LEU A 3 0.59 -1.72 -1.56
CA LEU A 3 0.85 -2.56 -2.72
C LEU A 3 0.70 -4.03 -2.32
N HIS A 4 0.30 -4.86 -3.28
CA HIS A 4 0.30 -6.30 -3.10
C HIS A 4 1.00 -6.94 -4.30
N ASP A 5 2.10 -7.63 -4.03
CA ASP A 5 2.83 -8.42 -5.01
C ASP A 5 2.60 -9.91 -4.72
N ALA A 6 2.43 -10.72 -5.76
CA ALA A 6 2.11 -12.14 -5.62
C ALA A 6 3.23 -12.95 -4.93
N VAL A 7 4.47 -12.45 -4.96
CA VAL A 7 5.64 -13.11 -4.37
C VAL A 7 6.00 -12.49 -3.02
N GLN A 8 5.92 -11.16 -2.90
CA GLN A 8 6.40 -10.41 -1.73
C GLN A 8 5.28 -10.06 -0.74
N GLY A 9 4.02 -10.29 -1.12
CA GLY A 9 2.84 -10.00 -0.31
C GLY A 9 2.55 -8.52 -0.18
N THR A 10 1.91 -8.15 0.94
CA THR A 10 1.52 -6.77 1.23
C THR A 10 2.73 -5.90 1.61
N GLN A 11 2.76 -4.71 1.04
CA GLN A 11 3.75 -3.68 1.30
C GLN A 11 3.08 -2.33 1.53
N VAL A 12 3.62 -1.54 2.47
CA VAL A 12 3.23 -0.15 2.69
C VAL A 12 4.39 0.76 2.32
N ILE A 13 4.14 1.65 1.37
CA ILE A 13 5.10 2.64 0.90
C ILE A 13 4.62 4.04 1.29
N TYR A 14 5.47 4.79 1.98
CA TYR A 14 5.32 6.22 2.19
C TYR A 14 6.36 6.99 1.36
N LEU A 15 5.87 7.78 0.39
CA LEU A 15 6.69 8.73 -0.35
C LEU A 15 6.68 10.07 0.41
N GLY A 16 7.75 10.31 1.16
CA GLY A 16 7.94 11.53 1.94
C GLY A 16 8.52 12.68 1.11
N ARG A 17 8.60 13.84 1.78
CA ARG A 17 9.21 15.06 1.24
C ARG A 17 10.70 14.86 0.94
N SER A 18 11.23 15.71 0.06
CA SER A 18 12.66 15.73 -0.30
C SER A 18 13.18 14.37 -0.78
N ASN A 19 12.38 13.68 -1.60
CA ASN A 19 12.74 12.43 -2.24
C ASN A 19 13.04 11.29 -1.26
N LYS A 20 12.46 11.31 -0.06
CA LYS A 20 12.58 10.22 0.93
C LYS A 20 11.48 9.19 0.73
N THR A 21 11.80 7.90 0.86
CA THR A 21 10.81 6.83 0.84
C THR A 21 10.99 5.92 2.05
N TYR A 22 9.91 5.29 2.50
CA TYR A 22 9.89 4.38 3.62
C TYR A 22 9.04 3.18 3.26
N LEU A 23 9.59 1.98 3.47
CA LEU A 23 8.95 0.72 3.15
C LEU A 23 8.73 -0.11 4.41
N TRP A 24 7.51 -0.60 4.57
CA TRP A 24 7.12 -1.62 5.52
C TRP A 24 6.63 -2.85 4.74
N HIS A 25 7.27 -4.00 4.93
CA HIS A 25 6.94 -5.24 4.21
C HIS A 25 7.11 -6.47 5.12
N GLY A 26 6.58 -7.61 4.71
CA GLY A 26 6.50 -8.82 5.55
C GLY A 26 7.83 -9.53 5.83
N SER A 27 8.89 -9.27 5.05
CA SER A 27 10.18 -9.95 5.22
C SER A 27 11.19 -9.20 6.11
N SER A 28 10.77 -8.12 6.77
CA SER A 28 11.60 -7.32 7.68
C SER A 28 10.80 -6.84 8.88
N ASP A 29 11.41 -6.85 10.07
CA ASP A 29 10.88 -6.21 11.27
C ASP A 29 11.29 -4.73 11.39
N GLN A 30 12.06 -4.22 10.42
CA GLN A 30 12.49 -2.83 10.32
C GLN A 30 11.76 -2.10 9.19
N ILE A 31 11.54 -0.80 9.38
CA ILE A 31 11.19 0.14 8.32
C ILE A 31 12.43 0.44 7.49
N ILE A 32 12.33 0.20 6.19
CA ILE A 32 13.44 0.45 5.28
C ILE A 32 13.31 1.87 4.74
N ALA A 33 14.19 2.74 5.22
CA ALA A 33 14.35 4.07 4.65
C ALA A 33 15.13 4.01 3.32
N GLY A 34 14.77 4.89 2.40
CA GLY A 34 15.40 5.00 1.10
C GLY A 34 15.21 6.38 0.48
N ARG A 35 15.52 6.47 -0.81
CA ARG A 35 15.19 7.65 -1.63
C ARG A 35 14.28 7.24 -2.78
N TRP A 36 13.56 8.20 -3.34
CA TRP A 36 12.83 8.00 -4.59
C TRP A 36 13.19 9.08 -5.60
N SER A 37 13.27 8.71 -6.86
CA SER A 37 13.44 9.66 -7.96
C SER A 37 12.58 9.24 -9.14
N THR A 38 12.23 10.21 -9.98
CA THR A 38 11.66 9.95 -11.30
C THR A 38 12.75 10.15 -12.35
N ARG A 39 12.76 9.29 -13.36
CA ARG A 39 13.66 9.40 -14.51
C ARG A 39 13.02 8.79 -15.76
N THR A 40 13.55 9.15 -16.92
CA THR A 40 13.21 8.48 -18.19
C THR A 40 14.17 7.32 -18.39
N LEU A 41 13.65 6.11 -18.62
CA LEU A 41 14.46 4.94 -18.95
C LEU A 41 14.11 4.45 -20.37
N GLY A 42 15.00 4.70 -21.33
CA GLY A 42 14.75 4.38 -22.73
C GLY A 42 13.53 5.12 -23.27
N THR A 43 12.56 4.37 -23.83
CA THR A 43 11.30 4.91 -24.35
C THR A 43 10.20 5.05 -23.29
N TYR A 44 10.51 4.75 -22.01
CA TYR A 44 9.57 4.84 -20.90
C TYR A 44 9.78 6.16 -20.15
N PRO A 45 9.04 7.23 -20.50
CA PRO A 45 8.92 8.38 -19.60
C PRO A 45 8.29 7.91 -18.27
N ASP A 46 8.51 8.68 -17.21
CA ASP A 46 7.83 8.45 -15.92
C ASP A 46 8.16 7.10 -15.26
N THR A 47 9.45 6.77 -15.16
CA THR A 47 9.91 5.66 -14.32
C THR A 47 10.21 6.19 -12.92
N ILE A 48 9.58 5.61 -11.92
CA ILE A 48 9.93 5.83 -10.51
C ILE A 48 10.96 4.79 -10.07
N CYS A 49 11.97 5.25 -9.35
CA CYS A 49 13.07 4.44 -8.87
C CYS A 49 13.15 4.55 -7.35
N LEU A 50 13.16 3.39 -6.69
CA LEU A 50 13.07 3.25 -5.24
C LEU A 50 14.28 2.48 -4.71
N PRO A 51 15.47 3.10 -4.59
CA PRO A 51 16.57 2.50 -3.85
C PRO A 51 16.23 2.36 -2.36
N TYR A 52 15.95 1.13 -1.95
CA TYR A 52 15.74 0.74 -0.56
C TYR A 52 17.05 0.19 0.05
N GLY A 53 17.32 0.52 1.32
CA GLY A 53 18.45 -0.06 2.07
C GLY A 53 19.80 0.63 1.86
N GLY A 54 19.83 1.84 1.29
CA GLY A 54 21.08 2.56 1.05
C GLY A 54 22.03 1.78 0.12
N SER A 55 23.34 1.85 0.37
CA SER A 55 24.36 1.20 -0.48
C SER A 55 24.56 -0.30 -0.21
N ASP A 56 23.88 -0.88 0.77
CA ASP A 56 24.42 -2.07 1.43
C ASP A 56 23.60 -3.33 1.12
N TYR A 57 22.26 -3.28 1.17
CA TYR A 57 21.44 -4.47 0.92
C TYR A 57 19.94 -4.16 0.75
N ASN A 58 19.33 -4.72 -0.30
CA ASN A 58 17.89 -4.75 -0.50
C ASN A 58 17.38 -6.15 -0.09
N PRO A 59 16.73 -6.31 1.08
CA PRO A 59 16.25 -7.60 1.57
C PRO A 59 15.08 -8.16 0.75
N VAL A 60 14.45 -7.34 -0.10
CA VAL A 60 13.36 -7.76 -0.97
C VAL A 60 13.89 -8.51 -2.20
N THR A 61 15.02 -8.06 -2.77
CA THR A 61 15.62 -8.67 -3.97
C THR A 61 16.84 -9.56 -3.66
N GLY A 62 17.37 -9.51 -2.44
CA GLY A 62 18.61 -10.20 -2.05
C GLY A 62 19.86 -9.62 -2.70
N ARG A 63 19.79 -8.39 -3.25
CA ARG A 63 20.88 -7.71 -3.98
C ARG A 63 21.41 -6.52 -3.19
N PRO A 64 22.63 -6.02 -3.48
CA PRO A 64 23.10 -4.76 -2.92
C PRO A 64 22.11 -3.62 -3.23
N GLY A 65 21.79 -2.77 -2.24
CA GLY A 65 20.82 -1.67 -2.39
C GLY A 65 21.23 -0.55 -3.37
N ARG A 66 22.38 -0.70 -4.04
CA ARG A 66 22.96 0.28 -4.97
C ARG A 66 22.20 0.35 -6.30
N ASP A 67 21.57 -0.74 -6.72
CA ASP A 67 20.78 -0.76 -7.93
C ASP A 67 19.34 -0.32 -7.60
N PRO A 68 18.92 0.88 -8.04
CA PRO A 68 17.57 1.33 -7.78
C PRO A 68 16.57 0.43 -8.48
N GLU A 69 15.61 -0.11 -7.72
CA GLU A 69 14.50 -0.84 -8.29
C GLU A 69 13.56 0.15 -8.95
N CYS A 70 13.50 0.08 -10.28
CA CYS A 70 12.80 1.03 -11.11
C CYS A 70 11.62 0.38 -11.78
N GLN A 71 10.49 1.08 -11.76
CA GLN A 71 9.27 0.65 -12.39
C GLN A 71 8.56 1.83 -13.05
N HIS A 72 7.82 1.54 -14.11
CA HIS A 72 6.96 2.53 -14.73
C HIS A 72 5.91 3.01 -13.71
N VAL A 73 5.67 4.32 -13.61
CA VAL A 73 4.71 4.89 -12.64
C VAL A 73 3.32 4.25 -12.81
N MET A 74 2.86 4.03 -14.04
CA MET A 74 1.58 3.33 -14.27
C MET A 74 1.55 1.91 -13.71
N LYS A 75 2.68 1.19 -13.70
CA LYS A 75 2.75 -0.14 -13.08
C LYS A 75 2.66 -0.03 -11.55
N LEU A 76 3.36 0.92 -10.95
CA LEU A 76 3.26 1.20 -9.53
C LEU A 76 1.80 1.52 -9.13
N LEU A 77 1.15 2.41 -9.90
CA LEU A 77 -0.25 2.78 -9.67
C LEU A 77 -1.18 1.58 -9.83
N ALA A 78 -0.98 0.73 -10.83
CA ALA A 78 -1.78 -0.48 -11.03
C ALA A 78 -1.61 -1.53 -9.92
N LEU A 79 -0.44 -1.58 -9.26
CA LEU A 79 -0.21 -2.44 -8.10
C LEU A 79 -0.68 -1.82 -6.79
N THR A 80 -0.96 -0.51 -6.80
CA THR A 80 -1.40 0.22 -5.62
C THR A 80 -2.91 0.14 -5.52
N TYR A 81 -3.39 -0.59 -4.51
CA TYR A 81 -4.82 -0.82 -4.32
C TYR A 81 -5.45 0.07 -3.25
N GLU A 82 -4.64 0.72 -2.41
CA GLU A 82 -5.11 1.75 -1.47
C GLU A 82 -4.07 2.85 -1.25
N GLN A 83 -4.54 4.09 -1.09
CA GLN A 83 -3.72 5.27 -0.86
C GLN A 83 -4.37 6.18 0.16
N VAL A 84 -3.54 6.82 0.98
CA VAL A 84 -3.96 7.85 1.94
C VAL A 84 -2.88 8.91 1.95
N ASP A 85 -3.28 10.17 2.13
CA ASP A 85 -2.35 11.27 2.25
C ASP A 85 -1.59 11.21 3.58
N GLY A 86 -0.32 11.60 3.50
CA GLY A 86 0.56 11.74 4.66
C GLY A 86 1.15 10.41 5.17
N ASP A 87 1.84 10.52 6.30
CA ASP A 87 2.51 9.40 6.96
C ASP A 87 1.62 8.79 8.04
N LEU A 88 0.52 8.16 7.62
CA LEU A 88 -0.50 7.63 8.53
C LEU A 88 0.11 6.73 9.62
N PHE A 89 1.01 5.85 9.23
CA PHE A 89 1.66 4.91 10.15
C PHE A 89 2.96 5.45 10.75
N GLY A 90 3.31 6.73 10.57
CA GLY A 90 4.53 7.32 11.12
C GLY A 90 5.81 6.56 10.73
N LEU A 91 5.89 6.08 9.49
CA LEU A 91 7.04 5.34 8.96
C LEU A 91 8.31 6.20 8.91
N ALA A 92 8.18 7.52 8.73
CA ALA A 92 9.31 8.42 8.61
C ALA A 92 10.07 8.66 9.91
N THR A 93 9.44 8.39 11.05
CA THR A 93 9.97 8.66 12.39
C THR A 93 10.28 7.40 13.19
N ARG A 94 10.02 6.20 12.65
CA ARG A 94 10.25 4.93 13.35
C ARG A 94 11.28 4.08 12.63
N GLY A 95 12.07 3.35 13.42
CA GLY A 95 13.01 2.34 12.90
C GLY A 95 12.37 0.96 12.77
N ALA A 96 11.58 0.54 13.75
CA ALA A 96 10.92 -0.76 13.76
C ALA A 96 9.54 -0.73 13.09
N ALA A 97 9.19 -1.82 12.41
CA ALA A 97 7.84 -2.08 11.93
C ALA A 97 6.86 -2.15 13.11
N PRO A 98 5.61 -1.64 12.97
CA PRO A 98 4.59 -1.79 14.01
C PRO A 98 4.32 -3.24 14.39
N PHE A 99 4.37 -4.13 13.40
CA PHE A 99 4.26 -5.58 13.51
C PHE A 99 4.69 -6.23 12.18
N PRO A 100 4.95 -7.55 12.14
CA PRO A 100 5.17 -8.27 10.89
C PRO A 100 3.93 -8.21 9.99
N LEU A 101 4.10 -7.81 8.73
CA LEU A 101 3.03 -7.88 7.74
C LEU A 101 2.87 -9.32 7.25
N GLY A 102 1.61 -9.75 7.13
CA GLY A 102 1.27 -11.02 6.51
C GLY A 102 1.45 -10.98 4.99
N ALA A 103 1.59 -12.15 4.38
CA ALA A 103 1.66 -12.27 2.93
C ALA A 103 0.34 -11.91 2.24
N GLY A 104 -0.81 -12.08 2.92
CA GLY A 104 -2.15 -11.80 2.37
C GLY A 104 -2.44 -10.30 2.17
N ARG A 105 -3.43 -10.00 1.32
CA ARG A 105 -3.99 -8.65 1.18
C ARG A 105 -4.62 -8.19 2.52
N THR A 106 -4.58 -6.90 2.77
CA THR A 106 -5.16 -6.23 3.94
C THR A 106 -5.52 -4.79 3.55
N THR A 107 -6.26 -4.05 4.37
CA THR A 107 -6.58 -2.64 4.07
C THR A 107 -5.82 -1.67 4.98
N ILE A 108 -5.73 -0.40 4.57
CA ILE A 108 -5.30 0.71 5.42
C ILE A 108 -6.17 0.77 6.68
N GLY A 109 -7.46 0.49 6.57
CA GLY A 109 -8.39 0.43 7.71
C GLY A 109 -8.04 -0.66 8.73
N ASP A 110 -7.74 -1.87 8.26
CA ASP A 110 -7.32 -2.98 9.12
C ASP A 110 -5.99 -2.68 9.80
N LEU A 111 -5.02 -2.15 9.04
CA LEU A 111 -3.72 -1.76 9.59
C LEU A 111 -3.86 -0.60 10.59
N ALA A 112 -4.71 0.37 10.31
CA ALA A 112 -5.00 1.49 11.23
C ALA A 112 -5.60 0.98 12.54
N SER A 113 -6.58 0.07 12.46
CA SER A 113 -7.19 -0.56 13.62
C SER A 113 -6.17 -1.33 14.46
N ARG A 114 -5.30 -2.12 13.81
CA ARG A 114 -4.24 -2.88 14.49
C ARG A 114 -3.14 -1.99 15.09
N THR A 115 -2.85 -0.85 14.48
CA THR A 115 -1.84 0.10 14.97
C THR A 115 -2.38 1.11 15.97
N GLY A 116 -3.71 1.15 16.17
CA GLY A 116 -4.37 2.15 17.00
C GLY A 116 -4.31 3.57 16.42
N VAL A 117 -4.08 3.70 15.11
CA VAL A 117 -4.02 4.99 14.43
C VAL A 117 -5.41 5.37 13.92
N ALA A 118 -5.81 6.62 14.13
CA ALA A 118 -7.02 7.15 13.53
C ALA A 118 -6.79 7.50 12.05
N LEU A 119 -7.70 7.05 11.18
CA LEU A 119 -7.78 7.59 9.83
C LEU A 119 -8.22 9.05 9.92
N THR A 120 -7.45 9.97 9.33
CA THR A 120 -7.72 11.42 9.37
C THR A 120 -8.00 12.01 7.99
N GLY A 121 -7.66 11.30 6.92
CA GLY A 121 -7.95 11.68 5.53
C GLY A 121 -8.55 10.54 4.70
N PRO A 122 -9.19 10.85 3.56
CA PRO A 122 -9.80 9.85 2.69
C PRO A 122 -8.76 8.80 2.26
N VAL A 123 -9.17 7.54 2.31
CA VAL A 123 -8.46 6.43 1.67
C VAL A 123 -9.06 6.24 0.28
N ILE A 124 -8.21 6.29 -0.75
CA ILE A 124 -8.57 6.00 -2.13
C ILE A 124 -8.18 4.56 -2.39
N GLY A 125 -9.14 3.67 -2.60
CA GLY A 125 -8.88 2.26 -2.89
C GLY A 125 -9.56 1.75 -4.16
N ASP A 126 -9.32 0.48 -4.49
CA ASP A 126 -9.97 -0.25 -5.59
C ASP A 126 -11.50 -0.19 -5.49
N GLU A 127 -12.03 -0.16 -4.26
CA GLU A 127 -13.46 -0.06 -3.93
C GLU A 127 -13.98 1.39 -3.84
N GLY A 128 -13.17 2.38 -4.21
CA GLY A 128 -13.51 3.80 -4.17
C GLY A 128 -12.96 4.58 -2.96
N ILE A 129 -13.59 5.71 -2.64
CA ILE A 129 -13.11 6.62 -1.59
C ILE A 129 -13.74 6.26 -0.24
N VAL A 130 -12.94 5.75 0.70
CA VAL A 130 -13.32 5.53 2.10
C VAL A 130 -13.00 6.79 2.91
N ARG A 131 -14.01 7.44 3.50
CA ARG A 131 -13.82 8.66 4.30
C ARG A 131 -13.66 8.33 5.79
N PRO A 132 -12.66 8.90 6.48
CA PRO A 132 -12.48 8.67 7.91
C PRO A 132 -13.65 9.16 8.75
N GLY A 133 -14.02 8.37 9.76
CA GLY A 133 -15.11 8.68 10.69
C GLY A 133 -16.51 8.48 10.11
N GLY A 134 -16.64 8.13 8.83
CA GLY A 134 -17.88 7.61 8.27
C GLY A 134 -18.03 6.13 8.62
N PRO A 135 -19.26 5.62 8.81
CA PRO A 135 -19.46 4.18 8.78
C PRO A 135 -18.87 3.61 7.49
N GLN A 136 -18.20 2.46 7.58
CA GLN A 136 -17.84 1.64 6.42
C GLN A 136 -19.07 1.57 5.50
N PRO A 137 -18.95 1.89 4.20
CA PRO A 137 -20.08 1.74 3.32
C PRO A 137 -20.51 0.28 3.38
N THR A 138 -21.77 0.06 3.69
CA THR A 138 -22.36 -1.27 3.60
C THR A 138 -22.13 -1.82 2.20
N ARG A 139 -22.07 -3.13 2.07
CA ARG A 139 -21.98 -3.80 0.78
C ARG A 139 -23.04 -3.31 -0.21
N ALA A 140 -24.26 -3.06 0.26
CA ALA A 140 -25.32 -2.46 -0.52
C ALA A 140 -24.96 -1.05 -1.06
N GLN A 141 -24.23 -0.24 -0.28
CA GLN A 141 -23.72 1.06 -0.72
C GLN A 141 -22.56 0.94 -1.70
N MET A 142 -21.72 -0.09 -1.59
CA MET A 142 -20.66 -0.39 -2.56
C MET A 142 -21.23 -0.88 -3.90
N CYS A 143 -22.32 -1.66 -3.88
CA CYS A 143 -22.95 -2.21 -5.07
C CYS A 143 -23.92 -1.23 -5.78
N MET A 144 -24.24 -0.09 -5.16
CA MET A 144 -25.19 0.87 -5.73
C MET A 144 -24.72 1.40 -7.10
N GLY A 145 -25.64 1.47 -8.08
CA GLY A 145 -25.36 1.95 -9.43
C GLY A 145 -24.87 0.87 -10.41
N LEU A 146 -24.64 -0.35 -9.94
CA LEU A 146 -24.39 -1.50 -10.81
C LEU A 146 -25.66 -1.94 -11.55
N LYS A 147 -25.47 -2.57 -12.71
CA LYS A 147 -26.57 -3.25 -13.43
C LYS A 147 -27.13 -4.39 -12.56
N PRO A 148 -28.42 -4.77 -12.71
CA PRO A 148 -29.08 -5.73 -11.82
C PRO A 148 -28.34 -7.07 -11.65
N ASP A 149 -27.75 -7.60 -12.72
CA ASP A 149 -26.97 -8.83 -12.74
C ASP A 149 -25.62 -8.71 -12.02
N MET A 150 -24.99 -7.54 -12.12
CA MET A 150 -23.74 -7.22 -11.41
C MET A 150 -23.99 -6.89 -9.94
N TYR A 151 -25.11 -6.24 -9.62
CA TYR A 151 -25.55 -5.96 -8.26
C TYR A 151 -25.72 -7.26 -7.47
N ALA A 152 -26.42 -8.25 -8.03
CA ALA A 152 -26.62 -9.56 -7.40
C ALA A 152 -25.28 -10.24 -7.07
N ARG A 153 -24.34 -10.29 -8.03
CA ARG A 153 -23.00 -10.86 -7.81
C ARG A 153 -22.18 -10.08 -6.76
N CYS A 154 -22.31 -8.76 -6.78
CA CYS A 154 -21.67 -7.89 -5.80
C CYS A 154 -22.25 -8.11 -4.39
N MET A 155 -23.52 -8.49 -4.27
CA MET A 155 -24.13 -8.87 -2.99
C MET A 155 -23.72 -10.30 -2.56
N ASP A 156 -23.51 -11.24 -3.49
CA ASP A 156 -23.30 -12.68 -3.22
C ASP A 156 -21.85 -13.14 -2.96
N SER A 157 -20.82 -12.33 -3.25
CA SER A 157 -19.43 -12.67 -2.86
C SER A 157 -19.18 -12.68 -1.33
N ASP A 158 -19.49 -13.80 -0.66
CA ASP A 158 -19.34 -14.06 0.79
C ASP A 158 -17.91 -13.84 1.37
N GLY A 159 -17.50 -12.59 1.49
CA GLY A 159 -16.31 -12.18 2.22
C GLY A 159 -16.64 -10.96 3.06
N ASP A 160 -17.27 -11.17 4.22
CA ASP A 160 -17.28 -10.16 5.28
C ASP A 160 -15.91 -10.16 5.97
N PRO A 161 -15.10 -9.09 5.84
CA PRO A 161 -13.80 -8.99 6.49
C PRO A 161 -13.89 -8.92 8.03
N ASN A 162 -15.10 -8.79 8.60
CA ASN A 162 -15.33 -8.71 10.05
C ASN A 162 -15.93 -9.97 10.68
N THR A 163 -16.02 -11.10 9.97
CA THR A 163 -16.42 -12.36 10.61
C THR A 163 -15.18 -13.03 11.23
N PRO A 164 -15.03 -13.07 12.57
CA PRO A 164 -13.98 -13.86 13.20
C PRO A 164 -14.22 -15.35 12.91
N GLN A 165 -13.17 -16.05 12.47
CA GLN A 165 -13.12 -17.52 12.46
C GLN A 165 -12.97 -18.08 13.87
#